data_AF-A0A401QGA0-F1
#
_entry.id   AF-A0A401QGA0-F1
#
_cell.length_a   1.000
_cell.length_b   1.000
_cell.length_c   1.000
_cell.angle_alpha   90.00
_cell.angle_beta   90.00
_cell.angle_gamma   90.00
#
_symmetry.space_group_name_H-M   'P 1'
#
loop_
_entity.id
_entity.type
_entity.pdbx_description
1 polymer ?
#
loop_
_entity_poly.entity_id
_entity_poly.type
_entity_poly.pdbx_seq_one_letter_code
_entity_poly.pdbx_strand_id
1 'polypeptide(L)' 'METEVHVPTGAPAVPKFTIYVDENDVISGALELVGKLRPKWDVEQVKTK' A
#
# COMPACT_ATOMS: atom_id res chain seq x y z
N MET A 1 -30.28 4.72 -5.66
CA MET A 1 -29.60 5.61 -6.61
C MET A 1 -28.16 5.17 -6.62
N GLU A 2 -27.72 4.52 -7.69
CA GLU A 2 -26.34 4.07 -7.84
C GLU A 2 -25.54 5.24 -8.38
N THR A 3 -24.59 5.75 -7.60
CA THR A 3 -23.69 6.83 -8.01
C THR A 3 -22.62 6.23 -8.91
N GLU A 4 -22.81 6.38 -10.23
CA GLU A 4 -21.82 6.02 -11.24
C GLU A 4 -20.65 7.02 -11.19
N VAL A 5 -19.51 6.57 -10.68
CA VAL A 5 -18.26 7.36 -10.66
C VAL A 5 -17.61 7.24 -12.02
N HIS A 6 -17.70 8.29 -12.85
CA HIS A 6 -17.00 8.33 -14.14
C HIS A 6 -15.49 8.51 -13.89
N VAL A 7 -14.73 7.43 -14.03
CA VAL A 7 -13.27 7.48 -13.94
C VAL A 7 -12.71 7.96 -15.29
N PRO A 8 -11.97 9.08 -15.34
CA PRO A 8 -11.48 9.61 -16.61
C PRO A 8 -10.52 8.64 -17.30
N THR A 9 -10.68 8.48 -18.60
CA THR A 9 -9.78 7.68 -19.46
C THR A 9 -8.38 8.30 -19.41
N GLY A 10 -7.45 7.66 -18.71
CA GLY A 10 -6.10 8.16 -18.47
C GLY A 10 -5.77 8.45 -17.00
N ALA A 11 -6.69 8.20 -16.07
CA ALA A 11 -6.35 8.17 -14.65
C ALA A 11 -5.20 7.16 -14.39
N PRO A 12 -4.21 7.51 -13.55
CA PRO A 12 -3.14 6.58 -13.24
C PRO A 12 -3.73 5.31 -12.62
N ALA A 13 -3.25 4.16 -13.07
CA ALA A 13 -3.67 2.89 -12.50
C ALA A 13 -3.33 2.88 -11.01
N VAL A 14 -4.33 2.62 -10.17
CA VAL A 14 -4.11 2.46 -8.74
C VAL A 14 -3.32 1.16 -8.53
N PRO A 15 -2.11 1.22 -7.95
CA PRO A 15 -1.31 0.03 -7.74
C PRO A 15 -1.99 -0.90 -6.73
N LYS A 16 -2.04 -2.19 -7.06
CA LYS A 16 -2.58 -3.25 -6.20
C LYS A 16 -1.43 -4.11 -5.70
N PHE A 17 -1.39 -4.34 -4.39
CA PHE A 17 -0.37 -5.16 -3.75
C PHE A 17 -1.04 -6.32 -3.01
N THR A 18 -0.61 -7.54 -3.33
CA THR A 18 -0.96 -8.72 -2.54
C THR A 18 0.09 -8.85 -1.44
N ILE A 19 -0.25 -8.38 -0.24
CA ILE A 19 0.59 -8.50 0.96
C ILE A 19 -0.14 -9.48 1.90
N TYR A 20 0.60 -10.46 2.41
CA TYR A 20 0.12 -11.35 3.46
C TYR A 20 0.76 -10.93 4.77
N VAL A 21 -0.04 -10.91 5.83
CA VAL A 21 0.38 -10.40 7.14
C VAL A 21 0.05 -11.46 8.17
N ASP A 22 1.01 -11.74 9.06
CA ASP A 22 0.76 -12.56 10.24
C ASP A 22 0.06 -11.72 11.32
N GLU A 23 -0.94 -12.29 11.98
CA GLU A 23 -1.73 -11.54 12.99
C GLU A 23 -0.92 -11.21 14.25
N ASN A 24 0.10 -12.00 14.57
CA ASN A 24 0.97 -11.79 15.71
C ASN A 24 2.18 -10.91 15.36
N ASP A 25 2.51 -10.76 14.07
CA ASP A 25 3.57 -9.88 13.56
C ASP A 25 3.12 -9.04 12.36
N VAL A 26 2.27 -8.05 12.62
CA VAL A 26 1.75 -7.16 11.57
C VAL A 26 2.80 -6.19 11.02
N ILE A 27 3.90 -5.99 11.75
CA ILE A 27 4.93 -5.02 11.43
C ILE A 27 5.70 -5.42 10.18
N SER A 28 6.07 -6.69 10.04
CA SER A 28 6.78 -7.19 8.86
C SER A 28 6.00 -6.94 7.56
N GLY A 29 4.70 -7.24 7.57
CA GLY A 29 3.82 -6.97 6.42
C GLY A 29 3.63 -5.48 6.13
N ALA A 30 3.55 -4.65 7.16
CA ALA A 30 3.48 -3.20 7.01
C ALA A 30 4.76 -2.62 6.39
N LEU A 31 5.94 -3.07 6.84
CA LEU A 31 7.23 -2.65 6.29
C LEU A 31 7.39 -3.09 4.83
N GLU A 32 6.95 -4.31 4.47
CA GLU A 32 6.92 -4.75 3.07
C GLU A 32 6.07 -3.82 2.19
N LEU A 33 4.87 -3.47 2.66
CA LEU A 33 3.98 -2.55 1.94
C LEU A 33 4.62 -1.16 1.79
N VAL A 34 5.26 -0.64 2.84
CA VAL A 34 5.96 0.65 2.80
C VAL A 34 7.08 0.64 1.78
N GLY A 35 7.90 -0.42 1.72
CA GLY A 35 8.95 -0.56 0.72
C GLY A 35 8.43 -0.49 -0.71
N LYS A 36 7.29 -1.12 -1.00
CA LYS A 36 6.66 -1.07 -2.33
C LYS A 36 6.06 0.29 -2.66
N LEU A 37 5.45 0.96 -1.68
CA LEU A 37 4.84 2.28 -1.87
C LEU A 37 5.85 3.44 -1.89
N ARG A 38 6.99 3.27 -1.24
CA ARG A 38 8.02 4.30 -1.02
C ARG A 38 9.43 3.71 -1.23
N PRO A 39 9.78 3.31 -2.47
CA PRO A 39 11.06 2.62 -2.76
C PRO A 39 12.32 3.46 -2.50
N LYS A 40 12.17 4.77 -2.22
CA LYS A 40 13.29 5.67 -1.88
C LYS A 40 13.47 5.86 -0.38
N TRP A 41 12.55 5.34 0.44
CA TRP A 41 12.65 5.47 1.89
C TRP A 41 13.57 4.38 2.43
N ASP A 42 14.34 4.76 3.45
CA ASP A 42 15.05 3.78 4.25
C ASP A 42 14.05 3.11 5.19
N VAL A 43 13.79 1.81 4.98
CA VAL A 43 12.76 1.07 5.70
C VAL A 43 13.13 0.89 7.17
N GLU A 44 14.42 0.86 7.51
CA GLU A 44 14.90 0.69 8.89
C GLU A 44 14.65 1.95 9.73
N GLN A 45 14.56 3.12 9.10
CA GLN A 45 14.16 4.37 9.76
C GLN A 45 12.64 4.54 9.89
N VAL A 46 11.83 3.64 9.32
CA VAL A 46 10.37 3.72 9.40
C VAL A 46 9.91 3.33 10.79
N LYS A 47 9.33 4.29 11.50
CA LYS A 47 8.73 4.05 12.82
C LYS A 47 7.29 3.59 12.65
N THR A 48 7.03 2.35 13.02
CA THR A 48 5.68 1.82 13.21
C THR A 48 5.17 2.17 14.62
N LYS A 49 3.85 2.22 14.79
CA LYS A 49 3.21 2.51 16.08
C LYS A 49 3.32 1.35 17.06
#